data_AF-A0A8F0HY50-F1
#
_entry.id   AF-A0A8F0HY50-F1
#
_cell.length_a   1.000
_cell.length_b   1.000
_cell.length_c   1.000
_cell.angle_alpha   90.00
_cell.angle_beta   90.00
_cell.angle_gamma   90.00
#
_symmetry.space_group_name_H-M   'P 1'
#
loop_
_entity.id
_entity.type
_entity.pdbx_description
1 polymer ?
#
loop_
_entity_poly.entity_id
_entity_poly.type
_entity_poly.pdbx_seq_one_letter_code
_entity_poly.pdbx_strand_id
1 'polypeptide(L)'
;MLLIQNQKNTYDINELKWNEWLAGVIDGDGYLTIQKNKVAVLEITMSLKDENLLNQIKQKLGGNIKRRNQSFSIRYRLSHKDGMVELINRINGNIRNTIRVKQFKKICSYFNIIYIEAKPLTLNNGYISGFFDADGTICIRVNKTSKENSIKSGTFGKIERLKTARANHQIEISIANKYLENIIIFKQAFGFGKIRKIGKDIRYQTHIYTIGLNHIFQFIEYTTKYPLRSSKKRRVFMLKNYFKLKILKSYLAEEKTLNYKAWVDFCYRWYDYDNIKLTKK
;
A
#
# COMPACT_ATOMS: atom_id res chain seq x y z
N MET A 1 -37.69 -27.15 5.14
CA MET A 1 -37.42 -25.78 5.67
C MET A 1 -36.03 -25.79 6.30
N LEU A 2 -34.99 -25.56 5.49
CA LEU A 2 -33.59 -25.66 5.94
C LEU A 2 -33.16 -24.30 6.50
N LEU A 3 -32.88 -24.28 7.80
CA LEU A 3 -32.30 -23.17 8.54
C LEU A 3 -30.92 -22.83 7.95
N ILE A 4 -30.82 -21.68 7.27
CA ILE A 4 -29.51 -21.03 7.07
C ILE A 4 -29.25 -20.23 8.36
N GLN A 5 -28.53 -20.84 9.29
CA GLN A 5 -27.86 -20.10 10.35
C GLN A 5 -26.75 -19.27 9.71
N ASN A 6 -27.08 -18.04 9.30
CA ASN A 6 -26.08 -16.99 9.21
C ASN A 6 -25.63 -16.70 10.64
N GLN A 7 -24.57 -17.37 11.09
CA GLN A 7 -23.80 -16.91 12.23
C GLN A 7 -23.40 -15.46 11.93
N LYS A 8 -24.12 -14.51 12.53
CA LYS A 8 -23.71 -13.10 12.57
C LYS A 8 -22.44 -13.06 13.40
N ASN A 9 -21.29 -13.30 12.76
CA ASN A 9 -20.01 -12.89 13.31
C ASN A 9 -20.07 -11.38 13.46
N THR A 10 -20.34 -10.92 14.68
CA THR A 10 -20.38 -9.51 15.02
C THR A 10 -18.95 -9.08 15.28
N TYR A 11 -18.26 -8.66 14.21
CA TYR A 11 -16.96 -8.02 14.35
C TYR A 11 -17.14 -6.65 15.03
N ASP A 12 -16.27 -6.36 16.00
CA ASP A 12 -16.19 -5.00 16.54
C ASP A 12 -15.68 -4.02 15.49
N ILE A 13 -15.74 -2.72 15.79
CA ILE A 13 -15.35 -1.67 14.85
C ILE A 13 -13.89 -1.76 14.39
N ASN A 14 -12.97 -2.22 15.25
CA ASN A 14 -11.56 -2.36 14.92
C ASN A 14 -11.33 -3.57 14.01
N GLU A 15 -12.03 -4.68 14.27
CA GLU A 15 -12.04 -5.86 13.41
C GLU A 15 -12.65 -5.56 12.04
N LEU A 16 -13.74 -4.78 11.97
CA LEU A 16 -14.31 -4.33 10.70
C LEU A 16 -13.30 -3.53 9.88
N LYS A 17 -12.64 -2.55 10.50
CA LYS A 17 -11.57 -1.76 9.84
C LYS A 17 -10.42 -2.64 9.37
N TRP A 18 -10.05 -3.66 10.15
CA TRP A 18 -9.01 -4.61 9.79
C TRP A 18 -9.43 -5.49 8.61
N ASN A 19 -10.68 -5.95 8.58
CA ASN A 19 -11.24 -6.75 7.49
C ASN A 19 -11.32 -5.94 6.18
N GLU A 20 -11.75 -4.67 6.26
CA GLU A 20 -11.72 -3.72 5.14
C GLU A 20 -10.28 -3.54 4.62
N TRP A 21 -9.32 -3.33 5.53
CA TRP A 21 -7.90 -3.24 5.20
C TRP A 21 -7.38 -4.53 4.53
N LEU A 22 -7.72 -5.71 5.05
CA LEU A 22 -7.31 -6.99 4.46
C LEU A 22 -7.82 -7.14 3.03
N ALA A 23 -9.09 -6.79 2.78
CA ALA A 23 -9.65 -6.81 1.43
C ALA A 23 -8.86 -5.91 0.46
N GLY A 24 -8.47 -4.72 0.91
CA GLY A 24 -7.61 -3.82 0.13
C GLY A 24 -6.24 -4.42 -0.21
N VAL A 25 -5.59 -5.09 0.76
CA VAL A 25 -4.30 -5.78 0.52
C VAL A 25 -4.46 -6.89 -0.52
N ILE A 26 -5.52 -7.69 -0.41
CA ILE A 26 -5.81 -8.78 -1.35
C ILE A 26 -6.10 -8.24 -2.76
N ASP A 27 -6.75 -7.09 -2.85
CA ASP A 27 -7.07 -6.45 -4.13
C ASP A 27 -5.87 -5.85 -4.86
N GLY A 28 -4.80 -5.51 -4.14
CA GLY A 28 -3.52 -5.14 -4.73
C GLY A 28 -2.65 -6.36 -5.04
N ASP A 29 -2.20 -7.07 -4.00
CA ASP A 29 -1.13 -8.09 -4.10
C ASP A 29 -1.62 -9.54 -3.93
N GLY A 30 -2.94 -9.75 -3.80
CA GLY A 30 -3.54 -11.05 -3.57
C GLY A 30 -3.78 -11.87 -4.84
N TYR A 31 -3.78 -13.19 -4.66
CA TYR A 31 -4.16 -14.16 -5.69
C TYR A 31 -5.00 -15.28 -5.07
N LEU A 32 -6.25 -15.38 -5.51
CA LEU A 32 -7.21 -16.39 -5.08
C LEU A 32 -7.41 -17.41 -6.21
N THR A 33 -7.32 -18.70 -5.88
CA THR A 33 -7.51 -19.77 -6.87
C THR A 33 -7.95 -21.09 -6.24
N ILE A 34 -8.51 -21.97 -7.06
CA ILE A 34 -8.72 -23.39 -6.73
C ILE A 34 -7.68 -24.16 -7.54
N GLN A 35 -6.76 -24.81 -6.84
CA GLN A 35 -5.69 -25.58 -7.46
C GLN A 35 -6.21 -26.87 -8.11
N LYS A 36 -5.39 -27.51 -8.96
CA LYS A 36 -5.76 -28.75 -9.66
C LYS A 36 -6.16 -29.89 -8.71
N ASN A 37 -5.55 -29.94 -7.53
CA ASN A 37 -5.90 -30.88 -6.45
C ASN A 37 -7.16 -30.48 -5.67
N LYS A 38 -7.99 -29.58 -6.23
CA LYS A 38 -9.23 -29.06 -5.64
C LYS A 38 -9.04 -28.35 -4.30
N VAL A 39 -7.85 -27.80 -4.02
CA VAL A 39 -7.61 -26.99 -2.81
C VAL A 39 -7.75 -25.51 -3.13
N ALA A 40 -8.62 -24.81 -2.40
CA ALA A 40 -8.75 -23.36 -2.45
C ALA A 40 -7.56 -22.68 -1.73
N VAL A 41 -6.99 -21.64 -2.34
CA VAL A 41 -5.78 -20.97 -1.85
C VAL A 41 -5.89 -19.46 -2.01
N LEU A 42 -5.46 -18.74 -0.97
CA LEU A 42 -5.03 -17.34 -1.06
C LEU A 42 -3.50 -17.29 -0.99
N GLU A 43 -2.88 -16.58 -1.92
CA GLU A 43 -1.48 -16.16 -1.86
C GLU A 43 -1.39 -14.63 -1.83
N ILE A 44 -0.51 -14.08 -0.99
CA ILE A 44 -0.15 -12.65 -1.00
C ILE A 44 1.37 -12.59 -1.05
N THR A 45 1.93 -11.90 -2.05
CA THR A 45 3.38 -11.77 -2.21
C THR A 45 3.77 -10.29 -2.12
N MET A 46 4.64 -9.95 -1.16
CA MET A 46 5.06 -8.57 -0.91
C MET A 46 6.59 -8.49 -0.76
N SER A 47 7.13 -7.28 -0.62
CA SER A 47 8.54 -7.08 -0.28
C SER A 47 8.86 -7.69 1.08
N LEU A 48 10.10 -8.16 1.28
CA LEU A 48 10.59 -8.63 2.58
C LEU A 48 10.41 -7.60 3.70
N LYS A 49 10.43 -6.29 3.36
CA LYS A 49 10.22 -5.20 4.32
C LYS A 49 8.81 -5.19 4.94
N ASP A 50 7.87 -5.89 4.30
CA ASP A 50 6.47 -5.97 4.70
C ASP A 50 6.14 -7.33 5.34
N GLU A 51 7.15 -8.09 5.80
CA GLU A 51 6.95 -9.37 6.52
C GLU A 51 6.06 -9.21 7.76
N ASN A 52 6.20 -8.11 8.50
CA ASN A 52 5.35 -7.81 9.66
C ASN A 52 3.87 -7.62 9.29
N LEU A 53 3.58 -7.14 8.07
CA LEU A 53 2.22 -7.05 7.57
C LEU A 53 1.65 -8.45 7.37
N LEU A 54 2.40 -9.34 6.70
CA LEU A 54 1.96 -10.71 6.45
C LEU A 54 1.83 -11.53 7.75
N ASN A 55 2.71 -11.30 8.73
CA ASN A 55 2.60 -11.95 10.05
C ASN A 55 1.30 -11.58 10.76
N GLN A 56 0.80 -10.34 10.64
CA GLN A 56 -0.50 -9.96 11.20
C GLN A 56 -1.66 -10.72 10.55
N ILE A 57 -1.60 -10.95 9.23
CA ILE A 57 -2.59 -11.77 8.51
C ILE A 57 -2.51 -13.22 8.98
N LYS A 58 -1.29 -13.77 9.08
CA LYS A 58 -1.04 -15.14 9.58
C LYS A 58 -1.55 -15.34 11.00
N GLN A 59 -1.38 -14.37 11.90
CA GLN A 59 -1.86 -14.47 13.28
C GLN A 59 -3.38 -14.61 13.37
N LYS A 60 -4.14 -14.01 12.44
CA LYS A 60 -5.61 -14.09 12.41
C LYS A 60 -6.16 -15.27 11.63
N LEU A 61 -5.52 -15.65 10.53
CA LEU A 61 -6.04 -16.64 9.58
C LEU A 61 -5.26 -17.96 9.56
N GLY A 62 -4.16 -18.06 10.30
CA GLY A 62 -3.19 -19.14 10.18
C GLY A 62 -2.45 -19.11 8.84
N GLY A 63 -2.06 -20.27 8.32
CA GLY A 63 -1.30 -20.37 7.07
C GLY A 63 0.21 -20.20 7.26
N ASN A 64 0.94 -20.05 6.15
CA ASN A 64 2.40 -20.12 6.13
C ASN A 64 3.03 -18.94 5.39
N ILE A 65 4.19 -18.50 5.86
CA ILE A 65 4.99 -17.46 5.22
C ILE A 65 6.32 -18.09 4.81
N LYS A 66 6.71 -17.91 3.54
CA LYS A 66 7.97 -18.40 3.00
C LYS A 66 8.64 -17.33 2.13
N ARG A 67 9.96 -17.20 2.25
CA ARG A 67 10.77 -16.38 1.32
C ARG A 67 10.71 -16.97 -0.09
N ARG A 68 10.78 -16.11 -1.10
CA ARG A 68 10.86 -16.53 -2.50
C ARG A 68 12.32 -16.52 -2.92
N ASN A 69 12.80 -17.66 -3.43
CA ASN A 69 14.18 -17.77 -3.92
C ASN A 69 14.48 -16.67 -4.96
N GLN A 70 15.69 -16.12 -4.91
CA GLN A 70 16.20 -15.12 -5.87
C GLN A 70 15.44 -13.78 -5.93
N SER A 71 14.61 -13.47 -4.94
CA SER A 71 13.94 -12.17 -4.86
C SER A 71 13.90 -11.63 -3.41
N PHE A 72 13.90 -10.30 -3.25
CA PHE A 72 13.62 -9.65 -1.96
C PHE A 72 12.11 -9.63 -1.65
N SER A 73 11.44 -10.75 -1.91
CA SER A 73 10.00 -10.92 -1.70
C SER A 73 9.70 -12.11 -0.81
N ILE A 74 8.55 -12.02 -0.13
CA ILE A 74 8.05 -13.01 0.81
C ILE A 74 6.59 -13.28 0.48
N ARG A 75 6.18 -14.55 0.61
CA ARG A 75 4.84 -14.99 0.25
C ARG A 75 4.13 -15.59 1.45
N TYR A 76 2.96 -15.05 1.75
CA TYR A 76 1.95 -15.66 2.60
C TYR A 76 1.08 -16.59 1.76
N ARG A 77 0.76 -17.78 2.30
CA ARG A 77 -0.13 -18.76 1.68
C ARG A 77 -1.09 -19.35 2.71
N LEU A 78 -2.39 -19.27 2.40
CA LEU A 78 -3.48 -19.86 3.16
C LEU A 78 -4.19 -20.91 2.31
N SER A 79 -4.38 -22.12 2.84
CA SER A 79 -4.96 -23.23 2.08
C SER A 79 -5.76 -24.25 2.92
N HIS A 80 -5.76 -24.13 4.25
CA HIS A 80 -6.58 -25.02 5.08
C HIS A 80 -8.02 -24.49 5.14
N LYS A 81 -8.98 -25.41 5.25
CA LYS A 81 -10.41 -25.14 5.09
C LYS A 81 -10.92 -24.03 6.01
N ASP A 82 -10.64 -24.14 7.31
CA ASP A 82 -11.21 -23.24 8.32
C ASP A 82 -10.72 -21.80 8.13
N GLY A 83 -9.42 -21.60 7.88
CA GLY A 83 -8.87 -20.28 7.58
C GLY A 83 -9.41 -19.69 6.28
N MET A 84 -9.70 -20.49 5.26
CA MET A 84 -10.35 -20.00 4.04
C MET A 84 -11.79 -19.59 4.26
N VAL A 85 -12.57 -20.33 5.07
CA VAL A 85 -13.94 -19.94 5.45
C VAL A 85 -13.91 -18.64 6.25
N GLU A 86 -13.01 -18.53 7.23
CA GLU A 86 -12.85 -17.32 8.03
C GLU A 86 -12.42 -16.12 7.17
N LEU A 87 -11.50 -16.32 6.22
CA LEU A 87 -11.12 -15.31 5.24
C LEU A 87 -12.35 -14.80 4.47
N ILE A 88 -13.18 -15.71 3.93
CA ILE A 88 -14.37 -15.34 3.16
C ILE A 88 -15.31 -14.51 4.03
N ASN A 89 -15.62 -14.98 5.23
CA ASN A 89 -16.52 -14.28 6.17
C ASN A 89 -16.03 -12.86 6.50
N ARG A 90 -14.71 -12.65 6.60
CA ARG A 90 -14.13 -11.33 6.88
C ARG A 90 -14.23 -10.36 5.70
N ILE A 91 -13.94 -10.82 4.48
CA ILE A 91 -13.75 -9.92 3.32
C ILE A 91 -14.97 -9.85 2.38
N ASN A 92 -15.98 -10.70 2.58
CA ASN A 92 -17.17 -10.69 1.73
C ASN A 92 -17.89 -9.33 1.82
N GLY A 93 -18.22 -8.74 0.68
CA GLY A 93 -18.72 -7.35 0.60
C GLY A 93 -17.64 -6.26 0.62
N ASN A 94 -16.34 -6.61 0.66
CA ASN A 94 -15.23 -5.63 0.64
C ASN A 94 -14.29 -5.76 -0.57
N ILE A 95 -14.32 -6.86 -1.32
CA ILE A 95 -13.50 -7.08 -2.53
C ILE A 95 -14.08 -6.32 -3.73
N ARG A 96 -13.23 -5.57 -4.43
CA ARG A 96 -13.58 -4.57 -5.45
C ARG A 96 -12.77 -4.69 -6.73
N ASN A 97 -11.50 -5.11 -6.67
CA ASN A 97 -10.63 -5.21 -7.84
C ASN A 97 -11.24 -6.20 -8.85
N THR A 98 -11.40 -5.78 -10.10
CA THR A 98 -12.16 -6.55 -11.08
C THR A 98 -11.59 -7.93 -11.41
N ILE A 99 -10.28 -8.14 -11.24
CA ILE A 99 -9.69 -9.47 -11.31
C ILE A 99 -10.00 -10.26 -10.04
N ARG A 100 -9.84 -9.66 -8.86
CA ARG A 100 -10.07 -10.35 -7.58
C ARG A 100 -11.53 -10.70 -7.35
N VAL A 101 -12.47 -9.85 -7.75
CA VAL A 101 -13.91 -10.14 -7.70
C VAL A 101 -14.21 -11.45 -8.44
N LYS A 102 -13.68 -11.65 -9.65
CA LYS A 102 -13.86 -12.89 -10.42
C LYS A 102 -13.27 -14.10 -9.70
N GLN A 103 -12.10 -13.96 -9.07
CA GLN A 103 -11.47 -15.03 -8.31
C GLN A 103 -12.24 -15.35 -7.03
N PHE A 104 -12.66 -14.33 -6.29
CA PHE A 104 -13.36 -14.46 -5.03
C PHE A 104 -14.76 -15.05 -5.20
N LYS A 105 -15.49 -14.70 -6.28
CA LYS A 105 -16.77 -15.36 -6.64
C LYS A 105 -16.60 -16.88 -6.80
N LYS A 106 -15.51 -17.34 -7.42
CA LYS A 106 -15.21 -18.79 -7.56
C LYS A 106 -14.94 -19.44 -6.20
N ILE A 107 -14.19 -18.76 -5.33
CA ILE A 107 -13.92 -19.24 -3.97
C ILE A 107 -15.21 -19.32 -3.14
N CYS A 108 -16.06 -18.29 -3.19
CA CYS A 108 -17.36 -18.27 -2.51
C CYS A 108 -18.22 -19.47 -2.95
N SER A 109 -18.34 -19.69 -4.26
CA SER A 109 -19.08 -20.84 -4.81
C SER A 109 -18.50 -22.18 -4.36
N TYR A 110 -17.18 -22.32 -4.32
CA TYR A 110 -16.52 -23.56 -3.86
C TYR A 110 -16.85 -23.90 -2.40
N PHE A 111 -17.04 -22.90 -1.54
CA PHE A 111 -17.41 -23.08 -0.14
C PHE A 111 -18.93 -22.99 0.12
N ASN A 112 -19.76 -22.89 -0.92
CA ASN A 112 -21.21 -22.68 -0.81
C ASN A 112 -21.59 -21.43 0.00
N ILE A 113 -20.79 -20.36 -0.10
CA ILE A 113 -21.04 -19.06 0.53
C ILE A 113 -21.55 -18.10 -0.54
N ILE A 114 -22.63 -17.36 -0.25
CA ILE A 114 -23.17 -16.36 -1.17
C ILE A 114 -22.22 -15.16 -1.23
N TYR A 115 -21.78 -14.81 -2.43
CA TYR A 115 -20.98 -13.61 -2.65
C TYR A 115 -21.83 -12.34 -2.46
N ILE A 116 -21.26 -11.36 -1.75
CA ILE A 116 -21.85 -10.05 -1.50
C ILE A 116 -21.06 -9.01 -2.28
N GLU A 117 -21.76 -8.24 -3.13
CA GLU A 117 -21.17 -7.13 -3.88
C GLU A 117 -20.79 -5.99 -2.94
N ALA A 118 -19.64 -5.36 -3.18
CA ALA A 118 -19.15 -4.30 -2.32
C ALA A 118 -19.95 -3.00 -2.50
N LYS A 119 -20.43 -2.42 -1.40
CA LYS A 119 -21.08 -1.09 -1.41
C LYS A 119 -20.10 -0.01 -1.91
N PRO A 120 -20.54 1.13 -2.46
CA PRO A 120 -19.65 2.21 -2.89
C PRO A 120 -18.61 2.59 -1.82
N LEU A 121 -17.36 2.78 -2.25
CA LEU A 121 -16.25 3.08 -1.35
C LEU A 121 -16.35 4.53 -0.85
N THR A 122 -16.10 4.74 0.45
CA THR A 122 -16.06 6.07 1.08
C THR A 122 -14.73 6.27 1.83
N LEU A 123 -14.46 7.50 2.24
CA LEU A 123 -13.27 7.84 3.04
C LEU A 123 -13.31 7.24 4.46
N ASN A 124 -14.48 6.80 4.93
CA ASN A 124 -14.65 6.13 6.22
C ASN A 124 -14.56 4.60 6.07
N ASN A 125 -13.55 4.09 5.37
CA ASN A 125 -13.35 2.67 5.12
C ASN A 125 -11.86 2.32 5.00
N GLY A 126 -11.42 1.24 5.66
CA GLY A 126 -10.02 0.79 5.72
C GLY A 126 -9.47 0.19 4.43
N TYR A 127 -10.31 -0.06 3.43
CA TYR A 127 -9.91 -0.65 2.15
C TYR A 127 -8.81 0.15 1.45
N ILE A 128 -8.91 1.49 1.44
CA ILE A 128 -7.93 2.34 0.76
C ILE A 128 -6.54 2.17 1.38
N SER A 129 -6.44 2.06 2.70
CA SER A 129 -5.15 1.84 3.38
C SER A 129 -4.55 0.48 3.06
N GLY A 130 -5.38 -0.56 2.93
CA GLY A 130 -4.93 -1.89 2.54
C GLY A 130 -4.41 -1.93 1.11
N PHE A 131 -5.18 -1.36 0.18
CA PHE A 131 -4.77 -1.26 -1.21
C PHE A 131 -3.50 -0.40 -1.35
N PHE A 132 -3.40 0.68 -0.58
CA PHE A 132 -2.20 1.51 -0.56
C PHE A 132 -0.98 0.78 0.04
N ASP A 133 -1.18 -0.09 1.03
CA ASP A 133 -0.11 -0.94 1.55
C ASP A 133 0.44 -1.92 0.50
N ALA A 134 -0.38 -2.36 -0.45
CA ALA A 134 0.05 -3.13 -1.61
C ALA A 134 0.69 -2.23 -2.69
N ASP A 135 -0.15 -1.45 -3.38
CA ASP A 135 0.17 -0.74 -4.64
C ASP A 135 0.41 0.78 -4.49
N GLY A 136 0.34 1.30 -3.27
CA GLY A 136 0.56 2.73 -3.00
C GLY A 136 2.03 3.14 -3.17
N THR A 137 2.26 4.39 -3.57
CA THR A 137 3.60 4.98 -3.69
C THR A 137 3.64 6.30 -2.94
N ILE A 138 4.68 6.49 -2.12
CA ILE A 138 5.06 7.79 -1.55
C ILE A 138 6.51 8.03 -1.90
N CYS A 139 6.77 9.01 -2.76
CA CYS A 139 8.12 9.35 -3.18
C CYS A 139 8.35 10.86 -3.20
N ILE A 140 9.61 11.26 -3.22
CA ILE A 140 10.00 12.63 -3.54
C ILE A 140 10.50 12.61 -4.98
N ARG A 141 9.85 13.40 -5.83
CA ARG A 141 10.31 13.70 -7.19
C ARG A 141 11.30 14.85 -7.12
N VAL A 142 12.49 14.65 -7.69
CA VAL A 142 13.49 15.70 -7.91
C VAL A 142 13.42 16.08 -9.38
N ASN A 143 13.07 17.34 -9.67
CA ASN A 143 12.79 17.80 -11.03
C ASN A 143 14.04 18.32 -11.74
N LYS A 144 15.08 18.72 -10.99
CA LYS A 144 16.34 19.25 -11.53
C LYS A 144 17.52 18.67 -10.76
N THR A 145 18.56 18.27 -11.47
CA THR A 145 19.76 17.64 -10.93
C THR A 145 20.95 17.97 -11.85
N SER A 146 22.15 18.11 -11.29
CA SER A 146 23.38 18.30 -12.07
C SER A 146 23.73 17.04 -12.86
N LYS A 147 24.48 17.18 -13.97
CA LYS A 147 24.97 16.04 -14.75
C LYS A 147 25.70 15.02 -13.86
N GLU A 148 26.58 15.50 -12.99
CA GLU A 148 27.32 14.68 -12.03
C GLU A 148 26.41 13.88 -11.07
N ASN A 149 25.36 14.48 -10.52
CA ASN A 149 24.47 13.78 -9.58
C ASN A 149 23.44 12.88 -10.29
N SER A 150 23.19 13.09 -11.58
CA SER A 150 22.28 12.24 -12.38
C SER A 150 22.85 10.85 -12.67
N ILE A 151 24.17 10.73 -12.81
CA ILE A 151 24.83 9.45 -13.10
C ILE A 151 25.03 8.57 -11.85
N LYS A 152 24.96 9.15 -10.64
CA LYS A 152 25.09 8.43 -9.37
C LYS A 152 23.90 7.47 -9.20
N SER A 153 24.17 6.18 -9.02
CA SER A 153 23.14 5.14 -8.93
C SER A 153 22.78 4.79 -7.47
N GLY A 154 21.79 3.91 -7.29
CA GLY A 154 21.44 3.36 -6.00
C GLY A 154 20.89 4.36 -4.97
N THR A 155 20.97 3.98 -3.70
CA THR A 155 20.52 4.79 -2.55
C THR A 155 21.35 6.06 -2.42
N PHE A 156 22.68 5.97 -2.58
CA PHE A 156 23.59 7.11 -2.52
C PHE A 156 23.21 8.18 -3.54
N GLY A 157 23.04 7.83 -4.82
CA GLY A 157 22.64 8.79 -5.83
C GLY A 157 21.28 9.44 -5.58
N LYS A 158 20.31 8.70 -5.02
CA LYS A 158 19.01 9.27 -4.62
C LYS A 158 19.15 10.30 -3.50
N ILE A 159 20.01 10.04 -2.51
CA ILE A 159 20.30 10.98 -1.42
C ILE A 159 20.98 12.23 -1.96
N GLU A 160 22.03 12.08 -2.76
CA GLU A 160 22.77 13.21 -3.33
C GLU A 160 21.86 14.11 -4.17
N ARG A 161 21.04 13.52 -5.06
CA ARG A 161 20.08 14.28 -5.86
C ARG A 161 19.09 15.06 -5.03
N LEU A 162 18.53 14.47 -3.97
CA LEU A 162 17.58 15.16 -3.11
C LEU A 162 18.26 16.25 -2.27
N LYS A 163 19.43 15.96 -1.71
CA LYS A 163 20.24 16.88 -0.92
C LYS A 163 20.53 18.16 -1.72
N THR A 164 20.94 18.03 -2.98
CA THR A 164 21.30 19.15 -3.85
C THR A 164 20.14 19.71 -4.68
N ALA A 165 18.90 19.22 -4.50
CA ALA A 165 17.77 19.64 -5.33
C ALA A 165 17.38 21.12 -5.13
N ARG A 166 17.80 21.74 -4.02
CA ARG A 166 17.33 23.06 -3.57
C ARG A 166 15.80 23.08 -3.59
N ALA A 167 15.16 24.00 -4.31
CA ALA A 167 13.69 24.07 -4.38
C ALA A 167 13.05 23.03 -5.32
N ASN A 168 13.83 22.32 -6.15
CA ASN A 168 13.34 21.48 -7.24
C ASN A 168 12.93 20.06 -6.80
N HIS A 169 12.14 19.97 -5.74
CA HIS A 169 11.65 18.69 -5.23
C HIS A 169 10.24 18.82 -4.67
N GLN A 170 9.45 17.76 -4.88
CA GLN A 170 8.06 17.69 -4.45
C GLN A 170 7.66 16.27 -4.05
N ILE A 171 6.72 16.14 -3.11
CA ILE A 171 6.12 14.86 -2.77
C ILE A 171 5.17 14.40 -3.88
N GLU A 172 5.19 13.11 -4.18
CA GLU A 172 4.14 12.43 -4.93
C GLU A 172 3.58 11.30 -4.05
N ILE A 173 2.26 11.28 -3.93
CA ILE A 173 1.50 10.17 -3.35
C ILE A 173 0.56 9.64 -4.44
N SER A 174 0.70 8.38 -4.80
CA SER A 174 -0.03 7.81 -5.93
C SER A 174 -0.39 6.34 -5.74
N ILE A 175 -1.37 5.87 -6.51
CA ILE A 175 -1.75 4.46 -6.67
C ILE A 175 -1.80 4.19 -8.18
N ALA A 176 -1.20 3.10 -8.62
CA ALA A 176 -1.19 2.70 -10.02
C ALA A 176 -1.94 1.39 -10.23
N ASN A 177 -2.71 1.27 -11.31
CA ASN A 177 -3.30 0.01 -11.72
C ASN A 177 -3.55 0.00 -13.24
N LYS A 178 -3.56 -1.20 -13.83
CA LYS A 178 -3.84 -1.37 -15.26
C LYS A 178 -5.24 -0.87 -15.63
N TYR A 179 -6.24 -1.13 -14.79
CA TYR A 179 -7.64 -0.85 -15.11
C TYR A 179 -8.13 0.43 -14.43
N LEU A 180 -8.77 1.32 -15.20
CA LEU A 180 -9.30 2.60 -14.70
C LEU A 180 -10.38 2.40 -13.64
N GLU A 181 -11.27 1.41 -13.83
CA GLU A 181 -12.34 1.04 -12.89
C GLU A 181 -11.80 0.71 -11.48
N ASN A 182 -10.60 0.12 -11.37
CA ASN A 182 -9.97 -0.18 -10.08
C ASN A 182 -9.36 1.05 -9.40
N ILE A 183 -9.19 2.15 -10.15
CA ILE A 183 -8.55 3.39 -9.68
C ILE A 183 -9.57 4.51 -9.44
N ILE A 184 -10.62 4.59 -10.25
CA ILE A 184 -11.61 5.68 -10.19
C ILE A 184 -12.32 5.73 -8.84
N ILE A 185 -12.49 4.58 -8.20
CA ILE A 185 -13.08 4.45 -6.86
C ILE A 185 -12.32 5.25 -5.80
N PHE A 186 -11.00 5.42 -5.92
CA PHE A 186 -10.23 6.23 -4.96
C PHE A 186 -10.54 7.71 -5.11
N LYS A 187 -10.61 8.21 -6.35
CA LYS A 187 -10.99 9.60 -6.61
C LYS A 187 -12.41 9.88 -6.13
N GLN A 188 -13.34 8.95 -6.35
CA GLN A 188 -14.73 9.07 -5.87
C GLN A 188 -14.79 9.06 -4.34
N ALA A 189 -14.10 8.13 -3.68
CA ALA A 189 -14.10 8.02 -2.23
C ALA A 189 -13.43 9.21 -1.54
N PHE A 190 -12.34 9.75 -2.12
CA PHE A 190 -11.65 10.91 -1.57
C PHE A 190 -12.34 12.24 -1.88
N GLY A 191 -13.04 12.35 -3.00
CA GLY A 191 -13.57 13.62 -3.51
C GLY A 191 -12.48 14.55 -4.07
N PHE A 192 -11.21 14.11 -4.12
CA PHE A 192 -10.09 14.88 -4.64
C PHE A 192 -9.09 13.99 -5.40
N GLY A 193 -8.02 14.61 -5.89
CA GLY A 193 -6.95 13.94 -6.63
C GLY A 193 -7.22 13.87 -8.12
N LYS A 194 -6.19 13.44 -8.86
CA LYS A 194 -6.19 13.41 -10.32
C LYS A 194 -5.82 12.02 -10.80
N ILE A 195 -6.44 11.60 -11.91
CA ILE A 195 -6.08 10.36 -12.60
C ILE A 195 -5.43 10.75 -13.91
N ARG A 196 -4.27 10.16 -14.19
CA ARG A 196 -3.60 10.26 -15.49
C ARG A 196 -3.37 8.88 -16.05
N LYS A 197 -3.37 8.78 -17.38
CA LYS A 197 -3.01 7.55 -18.10
C LYS A 197 -1.57 7.67 -18.60
N ILE A 198 -0.81 6.60 -18.47
CA ILE A 198 0.55 6.46 -19.03
C ILE A 198 0.62 5.21 -19.92
N GLY A 199 1.61 5.18 -20.81
CA GLY A 199 1.78 4.12 -21.80
C GLY A 199 1.01 4.42 -23.09
N LYS A 200 1.70 4.35 -24.24
CA LYS A 200 1.07 4.55 -25.56
C LYS A 200 0.33 3.29 -26.01
N ASP A 201 1.00 2.14 -25.97
CA ASP A 201 0.43 0.83 -26.32
C ASP A 201 -0.53 0.34 -25.23
N ILE A 202 -1.73 -0.06 -25.66
CA ILE A 202 -2.84 -0.57 -24.84
C ILE A 202 -2.39 -1.68 -23.86
N ARG A 203 -1.42 -2.52 -24.25
CA ARG A 203 -0.92 -3.63 -23.43
C ARG A 203 -0.17 -3.17 -22.18
N TYR A 204 0.45 -1.99 -22.26
CA TYR A 204 1.25 -1.38 -21.20
C TYR A 204 0.59 -0.14 -20.59
N GLN A 205 -0.67 0.14 -20.96
CA GLN A 205 -1.40 1.26 -20.39
C GLN A 205 -1.63 1.05 -18.89
N THR A 206 -1.35 2.10 -18.12
CA THR A 206 -1.54 2.14 -16.67
C THR A 206 -2.20 3.45 -16.27
N HIS A 207 -3.09 3.38 -15.31
CA HIS A 207 -3.78 4.52 -14.72
C HIS A 207 -3.16 4.82 -13.37
N ILE A 208 -2.83 6.10 -13.14
CA ILE A 208 -2.21 6.56 -11.90
C ILE A 208 -3.14 7.58 -11.27
N TYR A 209 -3.71 7.23 -10.12
CA TYR A 209 -4.34 8.19 -9.22
C TYR A 209 -3.26 8.88 -8.38
N THR A 210 -3.33 10.20 -8.26
CA THR A 210 -2.38 11.02 -7.51
C THR A 210 -3.11 11.96 -6.58
N ILE A 211 -2.69 11.98 -5.32
CA ILE A 211 -3.15 12.94 -4.33
C ILE A 211 -2.38 14.25 -4.53
N GLY A 212 -3.10 15.36 -4.71
CA GLY A 212 -2.51 16.68 -4.90
C GLY A 212 -1.79 17.17 -3.63
N LEU A 213 -0.79 18.04 -3.79
CA LEU A 213 0.02 18.54 -2.67
C LEU A 213 -0.84 19.19 -1.57
N ASN A 214 -1.88 19.92 -1.95
CA ASN A 214 -2.84 20.56 -1.06
C ASN A 214 -3.76 19.57 -0.32
N HIS A 215 -3.78 18.30 -0.71
CA HIS A 215 -4.60 17.26 -0.10
C HIS A 215 -3.81 16.25 0.75
N ILE A 216 -2.49 16.46 0.90
CA ILE A 216 -1.63 15.51 1.62
C ILE A 216 -2.00 15.44 3.10
N PHE A 217 -2.41 16.55 3.72
CA PHE A 217 -2.84 16.54 5.12
C PHE A 217 -4.13 15.74 5.33
N GLN A 218 -5.12 15.85 4.45
CA GLN A 218 -6.31 14.99 4.47
C GLN A 218 -5.94 13.49 4.34
N PHE A 219 -4.94 13.17 3.51
CA PHE A 219 -4.44 11.79 3.43
C PHE A 219 -3.77 11.33 4.73
N ILE A 220 -2.97 12.19 5.38
CA ILE A 220 -2.36 11.89 6.69
C ILE A 220 -3.44 11.66 7.76
N GLU A 221 -4.49 12.49 7.78
CA GLU A 221 -5.62 12.32 8.69
C GLU A 221 -6.37 11.01 8.43
N TYR A 222 -6.63 10.67 7.16
CA TYR A 222 -7.18 9.37 6.78
C TYR A 222 -6.33 8.23 7.35
N THR A 223 -5.01 8.26 7.16
CA THR A 223 -4.10 7.21 7.67
C THR A 223 -3.99 7.18 9.20
N THR A 224 -4.48 8.21 9.89
CA THR A 224 -4.58 8.19 11.37
C THR A 224 -5.79 7.37 11.81
N LYS A 225 -6.90 7.47 11.08
CA LYS A 225 -8.14 6.71 11.31
C LYS A 225 -8.06 5.26 10.80
N TYR A 226 -7.34 5.07 9.70
CA TYR A 226 -7.14 3.79 9.01
C TYR A 226 -5.63 3.58 8.74
N PRO A 227 -4.89 3.05 9.73
CA PRO A 227 -3.44 2.98 9.66
C PRO A 227 -2.91 2.06 8.55
N LEU A 228 -1.88 2.55 7.84
CA LEU A 228 -1.00 1.70 7.05
C LEU A 228 -0.26 0.70 7.95
N ARG A 229 -0.05 -0.51 7.45
CA ARG A 229 0.59 -1.63 8.15
C ARG A 229 1.84 -2.14 7.45
N SER A 230 2.14 -1.63 6.25
CA SER A 230 3.39 -1.91 5.53
C SER A 230 4.51 -0.94 5.96
N SER A 231 5.70 -1.16 5.42
CA SER A 231 6.82 -0.23 5.48
C SER A 231 6.48 1.19 4.98
N LYS A 232 5.41 1.35 4.19
CA LYS A 232 4.91 2.66 3.71
C LYS A 232 4.36 3.55 4.82
N LYS A 233 3.90 3.00 5.96
CA LYS A 233 3.50 3.77 7.16
C LYS A 233 4.57 4.79 7.57
N ARG A 234 5.83 4.39 7.45
CA ARG A 234 6.97 5.22 7.78
C ARG A 234 7.11 6.43 6.86
N ARG A 235 6.82 6.27 5.57
CA ARG A 235 6.85 7.38 4.60
C ARG A 235 5.82 8.44 5.00
N VAL A 236 4.62 8.01 5.38
CA VAL A 236 3.57 8.90 5.89
C VAL A 236 4.06 9.68 7.12
N PHE A 237 4.67 9.00 8.10
CA PHE A 237 5.23 9.67 9.27
C PHE A 237 6.27 10.75 8.89
N MET A 238 7.12 10.47 7.90
CA MET A 238 8.13 11.41 7.43
C MET A 238 7.58 12.62 6.67
N LEU A 239 6.33 12.59 6.20
CA LEU A 239 5.71 13.73 5.49
C LEU A 239 5.65 14.97 6.38
N LYS A 240 5.32 14.82 7.67
CA LYS A 240 5.30 15.95 8.62
C LYS A 240 6.67 16.63 8.71
N ASN A 241 7.74 15.84 8.81
CA ASN A 241 9.11 16.35 8.84
C ASN A 241 9.50 17.03 7.52
N TYR A 242 9.10 16.46 6.39
CA TYR A 242 9.32 17.07 5.08
C TYR A 242 8.72 18.47 4.99
N PHE A 243 7.44 18.62 5.36
CA PHE A 243 6.77 19.93 5.30
C PHE A 243 7.33 20.92 6.31
N LYS A 244 7.70 20.47 7.52
CA LYS A 244 8.40 21.32 8.49
C LYS A 244 9.71 21.88 7.92
N LEU A 245 10.54 21.03 7.32
CA LEU A 245 11.81 21.46 6.69
C LEU A 245 11.60 22.33 5.44
N LYS A 246 10.48 22.14 4.73
CA LYS A 246 10.08 23.03 3.63
C LYS A 246 9.76 24.43 4.13
N ILE A 247 8.97 24.56 5.21
CA ILE A 247 8.61 25.86 5.80
C ILE A 247 9.86 26.59 6.28
N LEU A 248 10.78 25.88 6.95
CA LEU A 248 12.05 26.43 7.44
C LEU A 248 13.07 26.72 6.33
N LYS A 249 12.75 26.41 5.06
CA LYS A 249 13.66 26.50 3.91
C LYS A 249 15.01 25.82 4.17
N SER A 250 15.03 24.74 4.96
CA SER A 250 16.26 24.01 5.34
C SER A 250 17.04 23.49 4.14
N TYR A 251 16.35 23.21 3.04
CA TYR A 251 16.92 22.79 1.75
C TYR A 251 17.65 23.93 0.98
N LEU A 252 17.61 25.17 1.48
CA LEU A 252 18.36 26.33 0.97
C LEU A 252 19.40 26.84 1.97
N ALA A 253 19.47 26.25 3.16
CA ALA A 253 20.38 26.70 4.21
C ALA A 253 21.85 26.41 3.86
N GLU A 254 22.76 27.21 4.41
CA GLU A 254 24.20 27.06 4.19
C GLU A 254 24.75 25.79 4.87
N GLU A 255 25.76 25.17 4.25
CA GLU A 255 26.20 23.80 4.58
C GLU A 255 26.66 23.58 6.04
N LYS A 256 27.07 24.65 6.73
CA LYS A 256 27.54 24.59 8.11
C LYS A 256 26.45 24.82 9.16
N THR A 257 25.23 25.11 8.73
CA THR A 257 24.11 25.42 9.65
C THR A 257 23.43 24.16 10.17
N LEU A 258 22.86 24.24 11.38
CA LEU A 258 22.01 23.18 11.93
C LEU A 258 20.80 22.89 11.03
N ASN A 259 20.27 23.92 10.35
CA ASN A 259 19.16 23.77 9.41
C ASN A 259 19.54 22.93 8.19
N TYR A 260 20.73 23.15 7.61
CA TYR A 260 21.22 22.30 6.53
C TYR A 260 21.45 20.87 7.00
N LYS A 261 22.09 20.68 8.16
CA LYS A 261 22.29 19.35 8.75
C LYS A 261 20.97 18.60 8.93
N ALA A 262 19.92 19.27 9.41
CA ALA A 262 18.59 18.67 9.54
C ALA A 262 17.99 18.23 8.19
N TRP A 263 18.23 18.98 7.10
CA TRP A 263 17.82 18.59 5.76
C TRP A 263 18.60 17.36 5.23
N VAL A 264 19.91 17.34 5.43
CA VAL A 264 20.76 16.19 5.07
C VAL A 264 20.30 14.93 5.82
N ASP A 265 20.10 15.03 7.14
CA ASP A 265 19.60 13.92 7.97
C ASP A 265 18.23 13.43 7.52
N PHE A 266 17.36 14.32 7.04
CA PHE A 266 16.09 13.92 6.44
C PHE A 266 16.31 13.13 5.14
N CYS A 267 17.21 13.57 4.26
CA CYS A 267 17.50 12.89 2.98
C CYS A 267 18.01 11.46 3.20
N TYR A 268 18.98 11.29 4.12
CA TYR A 268 19.49 9.98 4.50
C TYR A 268 18.40 9.10 5.11
N ARG A 269 17.65 9.61 6.08
CA ARG A 269 16.51 8.86 6.64
C ARG A 269 15.53 8.48 5.53
N TRP A 270 15.24 9.36 4.59
CA TRP A 270 14.27 9.09 3.54
C TRP A 270 14.69 7.88 2.70
N TYR A 271 15.94 7.75 2.26
CA TYR A 271 16.33 6.66 1.36
C TYR A 271 17.03 5.46 2.02
N ASP A 272 17.67 5.64 3.18
CA ASP A 272 18.65 4.67 3.74
C ASP A 272 18.34 4.16 5.16
N TYR A 273 17.08 4.21 5.54
CA TYR A 273 16.68 3.90 6.92
C TYR A 273 17.01 2.52 7.44
N ASP A 274 16.96 1.50 6.58
CA ASP A 274 17.19 0.13 7.01
C ASP A 274 18.67 -0.06 7.41
N ASN A 275 19.59 0.73 6.83
CA ASN A 275 21.01 0.72 7.16
C ASN A 275 21.34 1.62 8.37
N ILE A 276 20.61 2.71 8.61
CA ILE A 276 20.79 3.59 9.78
C ILE A 276 20.52 2.86 11.11
N LYS A 277 19.72 1.78 11.11
CA LYS A 277 19.47 0.96 12.30
C LYS A 277 20.59 -0.06 12.59
N LEU A 278 21.41 -0.42 11.60
CA LEU A 278 22.48 -1.41 11.75
C LEU A 278 23.78 -0.80 12.30
N THR A 279 23.95 0.51 12.20
CA THR A 279 25.14 1.24 12.70
C THR A 279 24.97 1.81 14.11
N LYS A 280 23.85 1.53 14.78
CA LYS A 280 23.56 1.94 16.16
C LYS A 280 23.45 0.76 17.14
N LYS A 281 24.17 -0.32 16.87
CA LYS A 281 24.44 -1.39 17.83
C LYS A 281 25.93 -1.44 18.11
#